data_AF-A0A1H8X850-F1
#
_entry.id   AF-A0A1H8X850-F1
#
_cell.length_a   1.000
_cell.length_b   1.000
_cell.length_c   1.000
_cell.angle_alpha   90.00
_cell.angle_beta   90.00
_cell.angle_gamma   90.00
#
_symmetry.space_group_name_H-M   'P 1'
#
loop_
_entity.id
_entity.type
_entity.pdbx_description
1 polymer ?
#
loop_
_entity_poly.entity_id
_entity_poly.type
_entity_poly.pdbx_seq_one_letter_code
_entity_poly.pdbx_strand_id
1 'polypeptide(L)' 'MASRITSDGRVRIPKDILETLDVGPGGEVDFKRGADGAVVLEKVSQPSRRQIDWEKVIGSAGPGLSTDEVMKLLRGDD' A
#
# COMPACT_ATOMS: atom_id res chain seq x y z
N MET A 1 27.52 -0.41 -7.26
CA MET A 1 28.24 0.27 -6.15
C MET A 1 28.46 -0.74 -5.04
N ALA A 2 29.65 -0.79 -4.44
CA ALA A 2 29.92 -1.68 -3.30
C ALA A 2 29.80 -0.87 -1.99
N SER A 3 28.87 -1.27 -1.11
CA SER A 3 28.77 -0.69 0.24
C SER A 3 29.56 -1.54 1.23
N ARG A 4 30.31 -0.88 2.12
CA ARG A 4 31.03 -1.55 3.20
C ARG A 4 30.06 -1.85 4.35
N ILE A 5 30.09 -3.08 4.84
CA ILE A 5 29.39 -3.50 6.06
C ILE A 5 30.16 -2.94 7.25
N THR A 6 29.46 -2.31 8.20
CA THR A 6 30.05 -1.86 9.46
C THR A 6 30.26 -3.03 10.43
N SER A 7 31.05 -2.84 11.49
CA SER A 7 31.39 -3.92 12.45
C SER A 7 30.18 -4.52 13.19
N ASP A 8 29.07 -3.80 13.21
CA ASP A 8 27.76 -4.19 13.77
C ASP A 8 26.83 -4.83 12.73
N GLY A 9 27.31 -5.10 11.51
CA GLY A 9 26.53 -5.73 10.45
C GLY A 9 25.59 -4.80 9.69
N ARG A 10 25.64 -3.49 9.93
CA ARG A 10 24.77 -2.53 9.21
C ARG A 10 25.34 -2.21 7.82
N VAL A 11 24.44 -1.98 6.87
CA VAL A 11 24.78 -1.51 5.52
C VAL A 11 24.08 -0.18 5.30
N ARG A 12 24.83 0.82 4.86
CA ARG A 12 24.26 2.11 4.48
C ARG A 12 23.59 2.00 3.12
N ILE A 13 22.32 2.37 3.06
CA ILE A 13 21.54 2.47 1.82
C ILE A 13 21.85 3.82 1.16
N PRO A 14 22.34 3.84 -0.09
CA PRO A 14 22.51 5.05 -0.90
C PRO A 14 21.22 5.86 -1.09
N LYS A 15 21.36 7.18 -1.33
CA LYS A 15 20.24 8.13 -1.43
C LYS A 15 19.31 7.84 -2.62
N ASP A 16 19.88 7.45 -3.74
CA ASP A 16 19.19 7.01 -4.97
C ASP A 16 18.26 5.81 -4.71
N ILE A 17 18.70 4.85 -3.89
CA ILE A 17 17.87 3.69 -3.53
C ILE A 17 16.76 4.11 -2.54
N LEU A 18 17.04 5.00 -1.59
CA LEU A 18 16.03 5.54 -0.67
C LEU A 18 14.94 6.33 -1.40
N GLU A 19 15.31 7.14 -2.39
CA GLU A 19 14.38 7.89 -3.25
C GLU A 19 13.52 6.94 -4.10
N THR A 20 14.12 5.87 -4.62
CA THR A 20 13.38 4.85 -5.40
C THR A 20 12.38 4.07 -4.54
N LEU A 21 12.75 3.76 -3.30
CA LEU A 21 11.87 3.10 -2.34
C LEU A 21 10.80 4.05 -1.76
N ASP A 22 10.97 5.38 -1.90
CA ASP A 22 10.13 6.40 -1.26
C ASP A 22 10.01 6.17 0.27
N VAL A 23 11.13 5.82 0.92
CA VAL A 23 11.19 5.52 2.35
C VAL A 23 11.94 6.64 3.06
N GLY A 24 11.22 7.37 3.92
CA GLY A 24 11.80 8.43 4.76
C GLY A 24 12.57 7.91 5.98
N PRO A 25 13.19 8.80 6.76
CA PRO A 25 13.86 8.43 8.02
C PRO A 25 12.86 7.79 8.98
N GLY A 26 13.17 6.59 9.48
CA GLY A 26 12.28 5.79 10.34
C GLY A 26 11.33 4.85 9.57
N GLY A 27 11.43 4.78 8.25
CA GLY A 27 10.65 3.84 7.46
C GLY A 27 11.17 2.40 7.57
N GLU A 28 10.24 1.46 7.60
CA GLU A 28 10.51 0.04 7.73
C GLU A 28 10.71 -0.61 6.34
N VAL A 29 11.72 -1.47 6.24
CA VAL A 29 12.05 -2.24 5.04
C VAL A 29 12.15 -3.72 5.42
N ASP A 30 11.59 -4.57 4.57
CA ASP A 30 11.66 -6.02 4.70
C ASP A 30 12.80 -6.57 3.84
N PHE A 31 13.54 -7.53 4.38
CA PHE A 31 14.67 -8.16 3.73
C PHE A 31 14.29 -9.57 3.30
N LYS A 32 14.04 -9.74 2.00
CA LYS A 32 13.75 -11.05 1.42
C LYS A 32 14.97 -11.64 0.73
N ARG A 33 15.09 -12.96 0.77
CA ARG A 33 16.07 -13.70 -0.04
C ARG A 33 15.40 -14.06 -1.37
N GLY A 34 15.91 -13.49 -2.45
CA GLY A 34 15.54 -13.86 -3.81
C GLY A 34 16.06 -15.24 -4.20
N ALA A 35 15.53 -15.78 -5.29
CA ALA A 35 15.83 -17.13 -5.77
C ALA A 35 17.33 -17.35 -6.08
N ASP A 36 18.02 -16.30 -6.51
CA ASP A 36 19.42 -16.37 -6.95
C ASP A 36 20.42 -16.02 -5.82
N GLY A 37 19.99 -16.04 -4.56
CA GLY A 37 20.80 -15.60 -3.43
C GLY A 37 20.93 -14.09 -3.30
N ALA A 38 20.24 -13.33 -4.16
CA ALA A 38 20.11 -11.89 -4.03
C ALA A 38 19.31 -11.52 -2.77
N VAL A 39 19.68 -10.42 -2.12
CA VAL A 39 18.86 -9.84 -1.04
C VAL A 39 18.00 -8.75 -1.66
N VAL A 40 16.68 -8.94 -1.61
CA VAL A 40 15.68 -7.99 -2.08
C VAL A 40 15.21 -7.16 -0.90
N LEU A 41 15.31 -5.85 -1.05
CA LEU A 41 14.75 -4.87 -0.11
C LEU A 41 13.37 -4.47 -0.62
N GLU A 42 12.33 -4.74 0.17
CA GLU A 42 10.98 -4.28 -0.10
C GLU A 42 10.56 -3.27 0.98
N LYS A 43 9.91 -2.17 0.59
CA LYS A 43 9.28 -1.27 1.56
C LYS A 43 8.21 -2.07 2.30
N VAL A 44 8.20 -2.00 3.63
CA VAL A 44 7.08 -2.55 4.41
C VAL A 44 5.87 -1.69 4.09
N SER A 45 5.07 -2.12 3.13
CA SER A 45 3.73 -1.59 2.98
C SER A 45 3.00 -1.96 4.25
N GLN A 46 2.59 -0.98 5.05
CA GLN A 46 1.37 -1.15 5.86
C GLN A 46 0.35 -1.81 4.93
N PRO A 47 -0.38 -2.86 5.39
CA PRO A 47 -1.18 -3.74 4.53
C PRO A 47 -1.90 -2.86 3.53
N SER A 48 -1.44 -2.94 2.27
CA SER A 48 -1.90 -2.07 1.21
C SER A 48 -3.41 -2.10 1.29
N ARG A 49 -4.03 -0.93 1.51
CA ARG A 49 -5.48 -0.73 1.49
C ARG A 49 -6.04 -1.69 0.45
N ARG A 50 -6.73 -2.75 0.91
CA ARG A 50 -7.08 -3.94 0.10
C ARG A 50 -7.26 -3.50 -1.34
N GLN A 51 -6.42 -3.98 -2.25
CA GLN A 51 -6.51 -3.62 -3.66
C GLN A 51 -7.94 -3.98 -4.08
N ILE A 52 -8.80 -2.97 -4.16
CA ILE A 52 -10.22 -3.17 -4.43
C ILE A 52 -10.26 -3.60 -5.87
N ASP A 53 -10.71 -4.84 -6.06
CA ASP A 53 -10.92 -5.40 -7.38
C ASP A 53 -12.13 -4.69 -7.99
N TRP A 54 -11.88 -3.62 -8.74
CA TRP A 54 -12.92 -2.76 -9.28
C TRP A 54 -13.89 -3.53 -10.18
N GLU A 55 -13.43 -4.60 -10.83
CA GLU A 55 -14.29 -5.51 -11.61
C GLU A 55 -15.39 -6.15 -10.76
N LYS A 56 -15.12 -6.41 -9.47
CA LYS A 56 -16.11 -6.94 -8.53
C LYS A 56 -17.08 -5.88 -7.99
N VAL A 57 -16.75 -4.60 -8.12
CA VAL A 57 -17.56 -3.48 -7.62
C VAL A 57 -18.46 -2.90 -8.72
N ILE A 58 -18.11 -3.08 -9.99
CA ILE A 58 -18.95 -2.65 -11.11
C ILE A 58 -20.28 -3.42 -11.07
N GLY A 59 -21.39 -2.69 -10.96
CA GLY A 59 -22.73 -3.27 -10.90
C GLY A 59 -23.18 -3.78 -9.53
N SER A 60 -22.37 -3.61 -8.47
CA SER A 60 -22.77 -3.99 -7.11
C SER A 60 -23.79 -3.03 -6.47
N ALA A 61 -24.04 -1.88 -7.10
CA ALA A 61 -25.12 -0.99 -6.69
C ALA A 61 -26.45 -1.65 -7.10
N GLY A 62 -27.17 -2.17 -6.10
CA GLY A 62 -28.54 -2.64 -6.31
C GLY A 62 -29.45 -1.53 -6.82
N PRO A 63 -30.71 -1.84 -7.18
CA PRO A 63 -31.70 -0.81 -7.46
C PRO A 63 -31.77 0.05 -6.20
N GLY A 64 -31.25 1.27 -6.27
CA GLY A 64 -31.20 2.17 -5.11
C GLY A 64 -32.61 2.45 -4.57
N LEU A 65 -32.69 3.34 -3.60
CA LEU A 65 -33.98 3.85 -3.14
C LEU A 65 -34.78 4.38 -4.34
N SER A 66 -36.06 4.00 -4.39
CA SER A 66 -37.00 4.59 -5.32
C SER A 66 -37.09 6.11 -5.09
N THR A 67 -37.52 6.84 -6.12
CA THR A 67 -37.73 8.29 -6.03
C THR A 67 -38.56 8.67 -4.81
N ASP A 68 -39.61 7.91 -4.49
CA ASP A 68 -40.51 8.18 -3.37
C ASP A 68 -39.80 7.98 -2.01
N GLU A 69 -38.97 6.96 -1.88
CA GLU A 69 -38.19 6.71 -0.66
C GLU A 69 -37.10 7.76 -0.47
N VAL A 70 -36.45 8.22 -1.55
CA VAL A 70 -35.51 9.35 -1.52
C VAL A 70 -36.23 10.64 -1.12
N MET A 71 -37.42 10.88 -1.67
CA MET A 71 -38.23 12.04 -1.31
C MET A 71 -38.64 11.99 0.16
N LYS A 72 -39.04 10.83 0.69
CA LYS A 72 -39.41 10.65 2.10
C LYS A 72 -38.21 10.92 3.03
N LEU A 73 -37.05 10.33 2.72
CA LEU A 73 -35.81 10.52 3.49
C LEU A 73 -35.38 11.99 3.55
N LEU A 74 -35.44 12.70 2.42
CA LEU A 74 -34.97 14.09 2.31
C LEU A 74 -35.94 15.12 2.87
N ARG A 75 -37.26 14.85 2.84
CA ARG A 75 -38.26 15.72 3.46
C ARG A 75 -38.36 15.52 4.97
N GLY A 76 -37.83 14.42 5.50
CA GLY A 76 -37.95 14.10 6.92
C GLY A 76 -39.41 13.81 7.31
N ASP A 77 -40.20 13.26 6.39
CA ASP A 77 -41.58 12.86 6.65
C ASP A 77 -41.59 11.55 7.46
N ASP A 78 -41.19 11.62 8.73
CA ASP A 78 -41.62 10.76 9.84
C ASP A 78 -42.15 11.64 10.98
#